data_AF-A0A7V0YC65-F1
#
_entry.id   AF-A0A7V0YC65-F1
#
_cell.length_a   1.000
_cell.length_b   1.000
_cell.length_c   1.000
_cell.angle_alpha   90.00
_cell.angle_beta   90.00
_cell.angle_gamma   90.00
#
_symmetry.space_group_name_H-M   'P 1'
#
loop_
_entity.id
_entity.type
_entity.pdbx_description
1 polymer ?
#
loop_
_entity_poly.entity_id
_entity_poly.type
_entity_poly.pdbx_seq_one_letter_code
_entity_poly.pdbx_strand_id
1 'polypeptide(L)'
;MRSRLASLVKLAVSACLLGVLLRRVSLREAAAALAAANWPLLGLALAIYVGTVPLRALRWRALVRAKGIAVPLRRLVVLYFVGGFFNIMLPTGVGGDAVRAYELAHDTREAELAIGTVLVDRALGLLVLLLLAALALPFWSGPFDPWVAWLVGALALASLVGMTVLLAGRPLEALYRRLPRRLGAFIDRPVLRRLYLSLSGYPGRSLAEAIAVSVLFNLLLVVVNQLIGLGYGVHLPTGQYVICVSLSAFASTL
;
A
#
# COMPACT_ATOMS: atom_id res chain seq x y z
N MET A 1 8.92 0.74 29.90
CA MET A 1 8.79 -0.72 30.14
C MET A 1 7.75 -1.39 29.23
N ARG A 2 6.54 -0.84 29.04
CA ARG A 2 5.51 -1.37 28.10
C ARG A 2 5.99 -1.60 26.65
N SER A 3 6.84 -0.72 26.09
CA SER A 3 7.36 -0.86 24.71
C SER A 3 8.37 -2.01 24.54
N ARG A 4 9.16 -2.32 25.57
CA ARG A 4 10.12 -3.44 25.55
C ARG A 4 9.41 -4.79 25.63
N LEU A 5 8.37 -4.89 26.44
CA LEU A 5 7.53 -6.08 26.54
C LEU A 5 6.82 -6.37 25.20
N ALA A 6 6.25 -5.35 24.56
CA ALA A 6 5.64 -5.48 23.24
C ALA A 6 6.66 -5.92 22.16
N SER A 7 7.90 -5.42 22.24
CA SER A 7 8.97 -5.80 21.32
C SER A 7 9.43 -7.25 21.53
N LEU A 8 9.55 -7.70 22.80
CA LEU A 8 9.90 -9.08 23.14
C LEU A 8 8.80 -10.06 22.73
N VAL A 9 7.53 -9.71 22.92
CA VAL A 9 6.40 -10.54 22.46
C VAL A 9 6.40 -10.64 20.94
N LYS A 10 6.60 -9.52 20.21
CA LYS A 10 6.75 -9.57 18.74
C LYS A 10 7.90 -10.46 18.31
N LEU A 11 9.07 -10.35 18.96
CA LEU A 11 10.23 -11.16 18.65
C LEU A 11 9.96 -12.65 18.89
N ALA A 12 9.32 -13.00 20.01
CA ALA A 12 8.96 -14.38 20.34
C ALA A 12 7.92 -14.95 19.36
N VAL A 13 6.90 -14.16 18.99
CA VAL A 13 5.89 -14.56 18.00
C VAL A 13 6.55 -14.75 16.62
N SER A 14 7.38 -13.82 16.17
CA SER A 14 8.13 -13.95 14.91
C SER A 14 9.04 -15.17 14.91
N ALA A 15 9.79 -15.42 15.99
CA ALA A 15 10.65 -16.59 16.13
C ALA A 15 9.84 -17.90 16.16
N CYS A 16 8.68 -17.92 16.84
CA CYS A 16 7.78 -19.06 16.87
C CYS A 16 7.22 -19.35 15.47
N LEU A 17 6.72 -18.33 14.76
CA LEU A 17 6.20 -18.48 13.40
C LEU A 17 7.29 -18.96 12.43
N LEU A 18 8.50 -18.39 12.51
CA LEU A 18 9.66 -18.86 11.74
C LEU A 18 10.01 -20.30 12.09
N GLY A 19 10.01 -20.67 13.37
CA GLY A 19 10.28 -22.03 13.81
C GLY A 19 9.23 -23.04 13.31
N VAL A 20 7.95 -22.67 13.32
CA VAL A 20 6.87 -23.48 12.74
C VAL A 20 7.04 -23.61 11.23
N LEU A 21 7.39 -22.52 10.54
CA LEU A 21 7.61 -22.51 9.10
C LEU A 21 8.78 -23.41 8.71
N LEU A 22 9.92 -23.28 9.39
CA LEU A 22 11.12 -24.11 9.18
C LEU A 22 10.91 -25.58 9.55
N ARG A 23 9.96 -25.89 10.44
CA ARG A 23 9.54 -27.26 10.73
C ARG A 23 8.64 -27.86 9.65
N ARG A 24 7.84 -27.03 8.97
CA ARG A 24 6.93 -27.48 7.90
C ARG A 24 7.58 -27.48 6.52
N VAL A 25 8.57 -26.64 6.30
CA VAL A 25 9.29 -26.50 5.03
C VAL A 25 10.68 -27.07 5.19
N SER A 26 11.01 -28.14 4.46
CA SER A 26 12.38 -28.64 4.48
C SER A 26 13.28 -27.67 3.70
N LEU A 27 14.39 -27.26 4.31
CA LEU A 27 15.40 -26.40 3.64
C LEU A 27 15.93 -27.06 2.35
N ARG A 28 15.92 -28.40 2.31
CA ARG A 28 16.29 -29.18 1.14
C ARG A 28 15.29 -29.01 -0.01
N GLU A 29 13.99 -29.08 0.25
CA GLU A 29 12.97 -28.83 -0.78
C GLU A 29 13.01 -27.38 -1.25
N ALA A 30 13.23 -26.42 -0.34
CA ALA A 30 13.38 -25.01 -0.73
C ALA A 30 14.61 -24.79 -1.64
N ALA A 31 15.75 -25.40 -1.30
CA ALA A 31 16.95 -25.33 -2.13
C ALA A 31 16.76 -26.04 -3.48
N ALA A 32 16.07 -27.19 -3.50
CA ALA A 32 15.75 -27.91 -4.73
C ALA A 32 14.80 -27.10 -5.63
N ALA A 33 13.79 -26.45 -5.05
CA ALA A 33 12.86 -25.59 -5.77
C ALA A 33 13.56 -24.36 -6.37
N LEU A 34 14.49 -23.75 -5.64
CA LEU A 34 15.34 -22.66 -6.14
C LEU A 34 16.27 -23.12 -7.27
N ALA A 35 16.87 -24.30 -7.14
CA ALA A 35 17.76 -24.85 -8.17
C ALA A 35 17.00 -25.22 -9.45
N ALA A 36 15.77 -25.71 -9.32
CA ALA A 36 14.90 -26.07 -10.44
C ALA A 36 14.12 -24.87 -11.03
N ALA A 37 14.23 -23.68 -10.44
CA ALA A 37 13.49 -22.52 -10.88
C ALA A 37 13.94 -22.00 -12.25
N ASN A 38 12.98 -21.51 -13.04
CA ASN A 38 13.27 -20.86 -14.31
C ASN A 38 13.79 -19.43 -14.08
N TRP A 39 15.12 -19.29 -13.99
CA TRP A 39 15.80 -18.02 -13.75
C TRP A 39 15.45 -16.90 -14.75
N PRO A 40 15.30 -17.15 -16.07
CA PRO A 40 14.80 -16.15 -17.00
C PRO A 40 13.44 -15.56 -16.62
N LEU A 41 12.48 -16.39 -16.20
CA LEU A 41 11.17 -15.92 -15.75
C LEU A 41 11.28 -15.07 -14.47
N LEU A 42 12.14 -15.48 -13.52
CA LEU A 42 12.40 -14.72 -12.30
C LEU A 42 13.09 -13.39 -12.59
N GLY A 43 14.04 -13.36 -13.54
CA GLY A 43 14.72 -12.14 -13.99
C GLY A 43 13.74 -11.16 -14.65
N LEU A 44 12.83 -11.66 -15.49
CA LEU A 44 11.77 -10.85 -16.08
C LEU A 44 10.81 -10.31 -15.02
N ALA A 45 10.40 -11.14 -14.06
CA ALA A 45 9.55 -10.73 -12.94
C ALA A 45 10.21 -9.60 -12.12
N LEU A 46 11.51 -9.72 -11.84
CA LEU A 46 12.29 -8.69 -11.16
C LEU A 46 12.36 -7.40 -11.99
N ALA A 47 12.64 -7.49 -13.28
CA ALA A 47 12.72 -6.34 -14.17
C ALA A 47 11.39 -5.56 -14.23
N ILE A 48 10.27 -6.28 -14.36
CA ILE A 48 8.93 -5.68 -14.33
C ILE A 48 8.65 -5.06 -12.95
N TYR A 49 8.97 -5.76 -11.85
CA TYR A 49 8.79 -5.26 -10.50
C TYR A 49 9.55 -3.94 -10.26
N VAL A 50 10.83 -3.88 -10.63
CA VAL A 50 11.64 -2.65 -10.54
C VAL A 50 11.07 -1.56 -11.46
N GLY A 51 10.60 -1.93 -12.66
CA GLY A 51 9.92 -1.03 -13.59
C GLY A 51 8.60 -0.46 -13.05
N THR A 52 8.01 -1.05 -12.02
CA THR A 52 6.82 -0.48 -11.37
C THR A 52 7.12 0.74 -10.49
N VAL A 53 8.37 0.94 -10.05
CA VAL A 53 8.76 2.06 -9.18
C VAL A 53 8.49 3.43 -9.84
N PRO A 54 8.90 3.68 -11.11
CA PRO A 54 8.49 4.86 -11.85
C PRO A 54 6.98 5.07 -11.94
N LEU A 55 6.18 4.00 -12.07
CA LEU A 55 4.71 4.12 -12.10
C LEU A 55 4.17 4.62 -10.77
N ARG A 56 4.66 4.07 -9.64
CA ARG A 56 4.29 4.57 -8.31
C ARG A 56 4.69 6.04 -8.14
N ALA A 57 5.88 6.42 -8.63
CA ALA A 57 6.33 7.80 -8.63
C ALA A 57 5.47 8.73 -9.50
N LEU A 58 5.02 8.28 -10.67
CA LEU A 58 4.10 9.01 -11.55
C LEU A 58 2.75 9.25 -10.87
N ARG A 59 2.19 8.20 -10.25
CA ARG A 59 0.96 8.32 -9.46
C ARG A 59 1.09 9.38 -8.38
N TRP A 60 2.13 9.29 -7.57
CA TRP A 60 2.34 10.25 -6.49
C TRP A 60 2.59 11.67 -7.02
N ARG A 61 3.27 11.80 -8.16
CA ARG A 61 3.46 13.10 -8.84
C ARG A 61 2.15 13.77 -9.21
N ALA A 62 1.14 13.01 -9.65
CA ALA A 62 -0.18 13.55 -9.96
C ALA A 62 -0.84 14.20 -8.72
N LEU A 63 -0.67 13.57 -7.56
CA LEU A 63 -1.18 14.06 -6.27
C LEU A 63 -0.40 15.28 -5.78
N VAL A 64 0.92 15.25 -5.87
CA VAL A 64 1.79 16.36 -5.46
C VAL A 64 1.55 17.60 -6.33
N ARG A 65 1.40 17.42 -7.65
CA ARG A 65 1.05 18.50 -8.59
C ARG A 65 -0.33 19.10 -8.35
N ALA A 66 -1.30 18.27 -7.94
CA ALA A 66 -2.63 18.75 -7.57
C ALA A 66 -2.61 19.73 -6.38
N LYS A 67 -1.54 19.70 -5.58
CA LYS A 67 -1.31 20.62 -4.47
C LYS A 67 -0.41 21.81 -4.81
N GLY A 68 -0.16 22.04 -6.10
CA GLY A 68 0.68 23.16 -6.57
C GLY A 68 2.18 22.92 -6.39
N ILE A 69 2.59 21.74 -5.94
CA ILE A 69 3.99 21.44 -5.68
C ILE A 69 4.63 20.85 -6.95
N ALA A 70 5.69 21.50 -7.43
CA ALA A 70 6.44 21.05 -8.60
C ALA A 70 7.67 20.23 -8.18
N VAL A 71 7.58 18.90 -8.27
CA VAL A 71 8.71 17.99 -8.04
C VAL A 71 9.04 17.20 -9.32
N PRO A 72 10.32 17.08 -9.69
CA PRO A 72 10.72 16.23 -10.81
C PRO A 72 10.47 14.75 -10.51
N LEU A 73 10.00 14.00 -11.51
CA LEU A 73 9.70 12.57 -11.36
C LEU A 73 10.90 11.78 -10.81
N ARG A 74 12.11 12.11 -11.29
CA ARG A 74 13.36 11.48 -10.83
C ARG A 74 13.53 11.57 -9.31
N ARG A 75 13.21 12.71 -8.69
CA ARG A 75 13.29 12.87 -7.23
C ARG A 75 12.28 11.95 -6.54
N LEU A 76 11.04 11.91 -7.03
CA LEU A 76 10.00 11.02 -6.48
C LEU A 76 10.37 9.54 -6.60
N VAL A 77 11.00 9.12 -7.71
CA VAL A 77 11.53 7.76 -7.89
C VAL A 77 12.60 7.44 -6.85
N VAL A 78 13.56 8.34 -6.64
CA VAL A 78 14.58 8.20 -5.59
C VAL A 78 13.93 8.06 -4.21
N LEU A 79 12.93 8.90 -3.91
CA LEU A 79 12.18 8.80 -2.65
C LEU A 79 11.48 7.45 -2.50
N TYR A 80 10.90 6.88 -3.55
CA TYR A 80 10.32 5.53 -3.49
C TYR A 80 11.36 4.45 -3.17
N PHE A 81 12.58 4.53 -3.73
CA PHE A 81 13.66 3.60 -3.39
C PHE A 81 14.15 3.78 -1.95
N VAL A 82 14.34 5.02 -1.50
CA VAL A 82 14.74 5.33 -0.12
C VAL A 82 13.68 4.84 0.85
N GLY A 83 12.40 5.15 0.61
CA GLY A 83 11.31 4.64 1.44
C GLY A 83 11.20 3.11 1.40
N GLY A 84 11.45 2.49 0.24
CA GLY A 84 11.52 1.03 0.13
C GLY A 84 12.60 0.42 1.02
N PHE A 85 13.82 0.99 1.00
CA PHE A 85 14.91 0.59 1.89
C PHE A 85 14.53 0.67 3.36
N PHE A 86 13.96 1.80 3.79
CA PHE A 86 13.52 1.98 5.17
C PHE A 86 12.35 1.08 5.56
N ASN A 87 11.45 0.73 4.63
CA ASN A 87 10.37 -0.23 4.91
C ASN A 87 10.89 -1.66 5.12
N ILE A 88 12.01 -2.03 4.50
CA ILE A 88 12.65 -3.34 4.71
C ILE A 88 13.46 -3.36 6.02
N MET A 89 14.13 -2.25 6.34
CA MET A 89 15.00 -2.15 7.51
C MET A 89 14.25 -1.82 8.81
N LEU A 90 13.14 -1.10 8.75
CA LEU A 90 12.36 -0.70 9.91
C LEU A 90 11.20 -1.67 10.17
N PRO A 91 11.03 -2.17 11.41
CA PRO A 91 10.01 -3.16 11.75
C PRO A 91 8.58 -2.58 11.81
N THR A 92 8.39 -1.31 11.44
CA THR A 92 7.13 -0.59 11.61
C THR A 92 6.28 -0.53 10.34
N GLY A 93 6.77 -0.92 9.16
CA GLY A 93 6.04 -0.89 7.86
C GLY A 93 5.66 0.51 7.35
N VAL A 94 5.69 1.51 8.23
CA VAL A 94 5.33 2.92 8.02
C VAL A 94 6.57 3.82 7.97
N GLY A 95 7.72 3.33 8.47
CA GLY A 95 8.95 4.10 8.57
C GLY A 95 9.46 4.66 7.24
N GLY A 96 9.36 3.89 6.16
CA GLY A 96 9.77 4.34 4.84
C GLY A 96 8.89 5.44 4.25
N ASP A 97 7.59 5.42 4.53
CA ASP A 97 6.70 6.50 4.09
C ASP A 97 6.83 7.75 4.95
N ALA A 98 7.17 7.60 6.24
CA ALA A 98 7.55 8.73 7.08
C ALA A 98 8.81 9.42 6.53
N VAL A 99 9.83 8.66 6.10
CA VAL A 99 11.04 9.22 5.47
C VAL A 99 10.69 9.93 4.17
N ARG A 100 9.84 9.34 3.31
CA ARG A 100 9.42 9.98 2.05
C ARG A 100 8.65 11.28 2.28
N ALA A 101 7.75 11.29 3.26
CA ALA A 101 7.02 12.49 3.64
C ALA A 101 7.96 13.56 4.23
N TYR A 102 8.92 13.17 5.06
CA TYR A 102 9.93 14.06 5.65
C TYR A 102 10.84 14.68 4.60
N GLU A 103 11.39 13.88 3.68
CA GLU A 103 12.24 14.35 2.59
C GLU A 103 11.47 15.28 1.65
N LEU A 104 10.23 14.93 1.31
CA LEU A 104 9.40 15.82 0.49
C LEU A 104 9.07 17.11 1.24
N ALA A 105 8.77 17.05 2.54
CA ALA A 105 8.54 18.23 3.37
C ALA A 105 9.76 19.15 3.42
N HIS A 106 10.96 18.57 3.47
CA HIS A 106 12.20 19.31 3.42
C HIS A 106 12.40 20.00 2.06
N ASP A 107 12.11 19.29 0.96
CA ASP A 107 12.22 19.83 -0.40
C ASP A 107 11.23 20.99 -0.65
N THR A 108 10.01 20.90 -0.09
CA THR A 108 8.92 21.86 -0.39
C THR A 108 8.72 22.93 0.68
N ARG A 109 9.29 22.72 1.88
CA ARG A 109 9.00 23.50 3.10
C ARG A 109 7.54 23.47 3.53
N GLU A 110 6.76 22.49 3.05
CA GLU A 110 5.34 22.32 3.32
C GLU A 110 5.06 20.92 3.87
N ALA A 111 5.36 20.73 5.15
CA ALA A 111 5.30 19.43 5.79
C ALA A 111 3.90 18.81 5.79
N GLU A 112 2.86 19.62 6.03
CA GLU A 112 1.49 19.13 6.08
C GLU A 112 1.02 18.65 4.69
N LEU A 113 1.40 19.34 3.61
CA LEU A 113 1.09 18.91 2.25
C LEU A 113 1.84 17.64 1.86
N ALA A 114 3.13 17.56 2.21
CA ALA A 114 3.95 16.38 1.93
C ALA A 114 3.37 15.13 2.61
N ILE A 115 3.04 15.22 3.90
CA ILE A 115 2.41 14.12 4.65
C ILE A 115 1.05 13.77 4.05
N GLY A 116 0.21 14.76 3.75
CA GLY A 116 -1.10 14.55 3.14
C GLY A 116 -1.05 13.79 1.83
N THR A 117 -0.16 14.17 0.92
CA THR A 117 -0.03 13.51 -0.39
C THR A 117 0.43 12.06 -0.26
N VAL A 118 1.29 11.73 0.72
CA VAL A 118 1.71 10.35 1.00
C VAL A 118 0.54 9.52 1.56
N LEU A 119 -0.25 10.10 2.48
CA LEU A 119 -1.44 9.43 3.02
C LEU A 119 -2.47 9.14 1.93
N VAL A 120 -2.74 10.12 1.06
CA VAL A 120 -3.65 9.95 -0.08
C VAL A 120 -3.10 8.93 -1.08
N ASP A 121 -1.79 8.92 -1.34
CA ASP A 121 -1.14 7.91 -2.18
C ASP A 121 -1.33 6.50 -1.65
N ARG A 122 -1.19 6.29 -0.32
CA ARG A 122 -1.46 4.99 0.31
C ARG A 122 -2.94 4.63 0.26
N ALA A 123 -3.83 5.56 0.60
CA ALA A 123 -5.27 5.32 0.60
C ALA A 123 -5.79 4.95 -0.79
N LEU A 124 -5.34 5.66 -1.84
CA LEU A 124 -5.65 5.31 -3.24
C LEU A 124 -5.12 3.93 -3.62
N GLY A 125 -3.88 3.62 -3.24
CA GLY A 125 -3.30 2.32 -3.51
C GLY A 125 -4.11 1.17 -2.90
N LEU A 126 -4.48 1.31 -1.63
CA LEU A 126 -5.30 0.33 -0.91
C LEU A 126 -6.71 0.21 -1.48
N LEU A 127 -7.35 1.33 -1.81
CA LEU A 127 -8.67 1.35 -2.43
C LEU A 127 -8.66 0.56 -3.75
N VAL A 128 -7.74 0.88 -4.66
CA VAL A 128 -7.68 0.21 -5.97
C VAL A 128 -7.35 -1.27 -5.82
N LEU A 129 -6.43 -1.63 -4.92
CA LEU A 129 -6.07 -3.01 -4.62
C LEU A 129 -7.29 -3.83 -4.16
N LEU A 130 -8.05 -3.30 -3.19
CA LEU A 130 -9.22 -3.98 -2.62
C LEU A 130 -10.40 -4.02 -3.59
N LEU A 131 -10.61 -2.99 -4.40
CA LEU A 131 -11.62 -3.01 -5.46
C LEU A 131 -11.29 -4.06 -6.52
N LEU A 132 -10.03 -4.17 -6.95
CA LEU A 132 -9.61 -5.22 -7.88
C LEU A 132 -9.79 -6.62 -7.27
N ALA A 133 -9.49 -6.78 -5.98
CA ALA A 133 -9.74 -8.04 -5.28
C ALA A 133 -11.23 -8.40 -5.27
N ALA A 134 -12.09 -7.43 -4.95
CA ALA A 134 -13.55 -7.63 -4.93
C ALA A 134 -14.10 -7.95 -6.33
N LEU A 135 -13.61 -7.26 -7.37
CA LEU A 135 -14.00 -7.52 -8.77
C LEU A 135 -13.53 -8.89 -9.28
N ALA A 136 -12.48 -9.46 -8.69
CA ALA A 136 -11.99 -10.80 -9.03
C ALA A 136 -12.78 -11.93 -8.35
N LEU A 137 -13.56 -11.64 -7.30
CA LEU A 137 -14.33 -12.65 -6.55
C LEU A 137 -15.31 -13.47 -7.42
N PRO A 138 -16.06 -12.90 -8.38
CA PRO A 138 -16.97 -13.69 -9.21
C PRO A 138 -16.27 -14.67 -10.16
N PHE A 139 -15.01 -14.39 -10.50
CA PHE A 139 -14.20 -15.21 -11.41
C PHE A 139 -13.37 -16.26 -10.66
N TRP A 140 -13.62 -16.40 -9.37
CA TRP A 140 -12.85 -17.26 -8.50
C TRP A 140 -13.57 -18.60 -8.26
N SER A 141 -12.82 -19.69 -8.41
CA SER A 141 -13.30 -21.08 -8.25
C SER A 141 -12.46 -21.89 -7.27
N GLY A 142 -11.73 -21.21 -6.37
CA GLY A 142 -10.79 -21.86 -5.44
C GLY A 142 -11.43 -22.42 -4.15
N PRO A 143 -10.60 -22.86 -3.18
CA PRO A 143 -11.04 -23.52 -1.95
C PRO A 143 -11.21 -22.61 -0.71
N PHE A 144 -11.26 -21.29 -0.87
CA PHE A 144 -11.45 -20.37 0.26
C PHE A 144 -12.87 -20.43 0.78
N ASP A 145 -13.01 -20.36 2.10
CA ASP A 145 -14.31 -20.28 2.72
C ASP A 145 -15.07 -19.00 2.29
N PRO A 146 -16.42 -19.04 2.25
CA PRO A 146 -17.25 -17.88 1.91
C PRO A 146 -16.97 -16.61 2.73
N TRP A 147 -16.45 -16.73 3.96
CA TRP A 147 -16.12 -15.59 4.81
C TRP A 147 -15.01 -14.70 4.22
N VAL A 148 -14.10 -15.25 3.40
CA VAL A 148 -13.03 -14.49 2.75
C VAL A 148 -13.62 -13.49 1.75
N ALA A 149 -14.63 -13.90 0.98
CA ALA A 149 -15.32 -13.02 0.04
C ALA A 149 -16.04 -11.87 0.78
N TRP A 150 -16.71 -12.17 1.90
CA TRP A 150 -17.34 -11.15 2.75
C TRP A 150 -16.31 -10.18 3.34
N LEU A 151 -15.16 -10.69 3.81
CA LEU A 151 -14.09 -9.85 4.34
C LEU A 151 -13.53 -8.91 3.25
N VAL A 152 -13.22 -9.44 2.07
CA VAL A 152 -12.72 -8.64 0.94
C VAL A 152 -13.75 -7.58 0.53
N GLY A 153 -15.03 -7.94 0.42
CA GLY A 153 -16.11 -7.00 0.12
C GLY A 153 -16.26 -5.91 1.18
N ALA A 154 -16.20 -6.29 2.46
CA ALA A 154 -16.27 -5.35 3.58
C ALA A 154 -15.07 -4.38 3.61
N LEU A 155 -13.86 -4.87 3.38
CA LEU A 155 -12.65 -4.03 3.31
C LEU A 155 -12.68 -3.10 2.09
N ALA A 156 -13.12 -3.59 0.93
CA ALA A 156 -13.29 -2.76 -0.25
C ALA A 156 -14.31 -1.63 0.00
N LEU A 157 -15.47 -1.96 0.58
CA LEU A 157 -16.48 -0.96 0.94
C LEU A 157 -15.95 0.04 1.99
N ALA A 158 -15.27 -0.43 3.03
CA ALA A 158 -14.67 0.41 4.06
C ALA A 158 -13.61 1.36 3.46
N SER A 159 -12.79 0.88 2.53
CA SER A 159 -11.80 1.71 1.84
C SER A 159 -12.47 2.76 0.94
N LEU A 160 -13.57 2.42 0.27
CA LEU A 160 -14.32 3.34 -0.58
C LEU A 160 -15.01 4.43 0.25
N VAL A 161 -15.65 4.05 1.36
CA VAL A 161 -16.26 5.00 2.31
C VAL A 161 -15.18 5.87 2.95
N GLY A 162 -14.09 5.28 3.42
CA GLY A 162 -12.96 6.02 3.99
C GLY A 162 -12.38 7.04 3.02
N MET A 163 -12.24 6.66 1.75
CA MET A 163 -11.72 7.56 0.72
C MET A 163 -12.69 8.68 0.35
N THR A 164 -13.99 8.37 0.21
CA THR A 164 -14.99 9.41 -0.05
C THR A 164 -15.10 10.40 1.10
N VAL A 165 -15.02 9.92 2.35
CA VAL A 165 -14.95 10.78 3.55
C VAL A 165 -13.70 11.67 3.54
N LEU A 166 -12.55 11.08 3.22
CA LEU A 166 -11.25 11.77 3.18
C LEU A 166 -11.22 12.86 2.09
N LEU A 167 -11.77 12.58 0.91
CA LEU A 167 -11.78 13.50 -0.24
C LEU A 167 -12.90 14.55 -0.17
N ALA A 168 -14.10 14.16 0.28
CA ALA A 168 -15.28 15.04 0.28
C ALA A 168 -15.17 16.15 1.32
N GLY A 169 -14.44 15.93 2.43
CA GLY A 169 -14.24 16.88 3.52
C GLY A 169 -15.50 17.19 4.36
N ARG A 170 -16.67 17.19 3.75
CA ARG A 170 -17.99 17.52 4.31
C ARG A 170 -18.44 16.71 5.53
N PRO A 171 -18.29 15.38 5.60
CA PRO A 171 -18.77 14.63 6.76
C PRO A 171 -17.94 14.89 8.03
N LEU A 172 -16.65 15.24 7.89
CA LEU A 172 -15.79 15.62 9.01
C LEU A 172 -16.15 17.01 9.55
N GLU A 173 -16.55 17.96 8.69
CA GLU A 173 -17.11 19.25 9.10
C GLU A 173 -18.49 19.11 9.78
N ALA A 174 -19.33 18.20 9.31
CA ALA A 174 -20.62 17.90 9.93
C ALA A 174 -20.45 17.21 11.29
N LEU A 175 -19.47 16.32 11.42
CA LEU A 175 -19.07 15.70 12.68
C LEU A 175 -18.44 16.74 13.62
N TYR A 176 -17.60 17.66 13.09
CA TYR A 176 -17.02 18.80 13.82
C TYR A 176 -18.08 19.70 14.46
N ARG A 177 -19.16 20.04 13.73
CA ARG A 177 -20.29 20.82 14.29
C ARG A 177 -21.04 20.09 15.40
N ARG A 178 -20.95 18.76 15.47
CA ARG A 178 -21.58 17.92 16.49
C ARG A 178 -20.64 17.56 17.65
N LEU A 179 -19.35 17.85 17.55
CA LEU A 179 -18.39 17.56 18.61
C LEU A 179 -18.42 18.63 19.71
N PRO A 180 -18.28 18.25 21.00
CA PRO A 180 -18.23 19.20 22.10
C PRO A 180 -17.01 20.13 22.00
N ARG A 181 -17.18 21.41 22.38
CA ARG A 181 -16.21 22.52 22.25
C ARG A 181 -14.77 22.22 22.72
N ARG A 182 -14.58 21.26 23.64
CA ARG A 182 -13.25 20.86 24.14
C ARG A 182 -12.40 20.10 23.10
N LEU A 183 -13.03 19.35 22.19
CA LEU A 183 -12.33 18.66 21.10
C LEU A 183 -12.19 19.55 19.86
N GLY A 184 -13.12 20.49 19.63
CA GLY A 184 -12.98 21.53 18.60
C GLY A 184 -11.71 22.35 18.75
N ALA A 185 -11.39 22.80 19.97
CA ALA A 185 -10.17 23.56 20.27
C ALA A 185 -8.86 22.79 20.04
N PHE A 186 -8.88 21.45 20.05
CA PHE A 186 -7.71 20.62 19.76
C PHE A 186 -7.48 20.50 18.25
N ILE A 187 -8.55 20.53 17.45
CA ILE A 187 -8.55 20.39 15.99
C ILE A 187 -8.40 21.75 15.28
N ASP A 188 -8.79 22.86 15.92
CA ASP A 188 -8.56 24.24 15.47
C ASP A 188 -7.08 24.64 15.38
N ARG A 189 -6.17 23.75 15.78
CA ARG A 189 -4.74 23.97 15.57
C ARG A 189 -4.45 24.14 14.08
N PRO A 190 -3.71 25.19 13.68
CA PRO A 190 -3.46 25.49 12.26
C PRO A 190 -2.80 24.32 11.52
N VAL A 191 -2.03 23.50 12.22
CA VAL A 191 -1.39 22.29 11.71
C VAL A 191 -2.41 21.23 11.26
N LEU A 192 -3.42 20.92 12.08
CA LEU A 192 -4.42 19.91 11.75
C LEU A 192 -5.35 20.37 10.62
N ARG A 193 -5.67 21.67 10.58
CA ARG A 193 -6.42 22.27 9.46
C ARG A 193 -5.64 22.20 8.15
N ARG A 194 -4.34 22.49 8.15
CA ARG A 194 -3.47 22.35 6.96
C ARG A 194 -3.35 20.90 6.51
N LEU A 195 -3.22 19.96 7.45
CA LEU A 195 -3.23 18.54 7.15
C LEU A 195 -4.58 18.12 6.54
N TYR A 196 -5.71 18.59 7.08
CA TYR A 196 -7.02 18.31 6.51
C TYR A 196 -7.20 18.87 5.08
N LEU A 197 -6.77 20.11 4.83
CA LEU A 197 -6.78 20.71 3.50
C LEU A 197 -5.84 20.00 2.52
N SER A 198 -4.79 19.34 3.03
CA SER A 198 -3.90 18.51 2.22
C SER A 198 -4.53 17.19 1.78
N LEU A 199 -5.55 16.69 2.50
CA LEU A 199 -6.25 15.44 2.22
C LEU A 199 -7.44 15.64 1.28
N SER A 200 -8.07 16.81 1.28
CA SER A 200 -9.27 17.12 0.47
C SER A 200 -8.94 17.98 -0.76
N GLY A 201 -9.91 18.19 -1.66
CA GLY A 201 -9.75 19.17 -2.76
C GLY A 201 -8.81 18.76 -3.89
N TYR A 202 -8.64 17.45 -4.13
CA TYR A 202 -7.93 16.97 -5.31
C TYR A 202 -8.82 17.11 -6.57
N PRO A 203 -8.31 17.63 -7.69
CA PRO A 203 -9.06 17.68 -8.93
C PRO A 203 -9.36 16.28 -9.44
N GLY A 204 -10.55 16.08 -10.01
CA GLY A 204 -10.97 14.78 -10.55
C GLY A 204 -10.00 14.21 -11.60
N ARG A 205 -9.33 15.07 -12.38
CA ARG A 205 -8.31 14.67 -13.35
C ARG A 205 -7.08 14.02 -12.69
N SER A 206 -6.57 14.60 -11.61
CA SER A 206 -5.41 14.05 -10.88
C SER A 206 -5.76 12.76 -10.17
N LEU A 207 -6.98 12.66 -9.63
CA LEU A 207 -7.48 11.41 -9.04
C LEU A 207 -7.64 10.32 -10.10
N ALA A 208 -8.21 10.64 -11.26
CA ALA A 208 -8.36 9.69 -12.37
C ALA A 208 -7.00 9.20 -12.88
N GLU A 209 -6.02 10.10 -13.04
CA GLU A 209 -4.64 9.74 -13.38
C GLU A 209 -4.04 8.80 -12.32
N ALA A 210 -4.19 9.14 -11.04
CA ALA A 210 -3.66 8.32 -9.96
C ALA A 210 -4.33 6.94 -9.85
N ILE A 211 -5.64 6.86 -10.13
CA ILE A 211 -6.39 5.60 -10.18
C ILE A 211 -5.94 4.77 -11.39
N ALA A 212 -5.83 5.35 -12.58
CA ALA A 212 -5.39 4.65 -13.79
C ALA A 212 -3.99 4.05 -13.62
N VAL A 213 -3.06 4.83 -13.08
CA VAL A 213 -1.70 4.35 -12.79
C VAL A 213 -1.71 3.30 -11.67
N SER A 214 -2.60 3.39 -10.69
CA SER A 214 -2.77 2.36 -9.66
C SER A 214 -3.31 1.05 -10.24
N VAL A 215 -4.27 1.10 -11.16
CA VAL A 215 -4.80 -0.09 -11.82
C VAL A 215 -3.68 -0.77 -12.61
N LEU A 216 -2.95 -0.01 -13.43
CA LEU A 216 -1.81 -0.52 -14.18
C LEU A 216 -0.74 -1.14 -13.26
N PHE A 217 -0.39 -0.46 -12.17
CA PHE A 217 0.54 -0.97 -11.17
C PHE A 217 0.09 -2.32 -10.59
N ASN A 218 -1.19 -2.43 -10.19
CA ASN A 218 -1.72 -3.66 -9.61
C ASN A 218 -1.78 -4.80 -10.63
N LEU A 219 -2.14 -4.52 -11.89
CA LEU A 219 -2.11 -5.52 -12.96
C LEU A 219 -0.68 -6.03 -13.21
N LEU A 220 0.31 -5.13 -13.25
CA LEU A 220 1.71 -5.53 -13.37
C LEU A 220 2.18 -6.35 -12.16
N LEU A 221 1.71 -6.02 -10.96
CA LEU A 221 2.03 -6.81 -9.76
C LEU A 221 1.45 -8.23 -9.85
N VAL A 222 0.24 -8.39 -10.40
CA VAL A 222 -0.35 -9.71 -10.68
C VAL A 222 0.51 -10.47 -11.69
N VAL A 223 0.91 -9.83 -12.79
CA VAL A 223 1.80 -10.44 -13.80
C VAL A 223 3.15 -10.86 -13.20
N VAL A 224 3.77 -10.02 -12.35
CA VAL A 224 5.02 -10.37 -11.64
C VAL A 224 4.83 -11.64 -10.81
N ASN A 225 3.74 -11.73 -10.05
CA ASN A 225 3.49 -12.91 -9.22
C ASN A 225 3.15 -14.16 -10.05
N GLN A 226 2.50 -14.00 -11.20
CA GLN A 226 2.31 -15.09 -12.16
C GLN A 226 3.63 -15.59 -12.73
N LEU A 227 4.52 -14.69 -13.15
CA LEU A 227 5.85 -15.05 -13.65
C LEU A 227 6.69 -15.77 -12.58
N ILE A 228 6.60 -15.33 -11.32
CA ILE A 228 7.23 -16.02 -10.20
C ILE A 228 6.63 -17.43 -10.03
N GLY A 229 5.31 -17.55 -10.03
CA GLY A 229 4.62 -18.84 -9.92
C GLY A 229 5.02 -19.81 -11.03
N LEU A 230 4.97 -19.36 -12.29
CA LEU A 230 5.43 -20.12 -13.46
C LEU A 230 6.92 -20.47 -13.36
N GLY A 231 7.73 -19.57 -12.80
CA GLY A 231 9.14 -19.81 -12.51
C GLY A 231 9.40 -21.00 -11.61
N TYR A 232 8.47 -21.31 -10.70
CA TYR A 232 8.51 -22.49 -9.82
C TYR A 232 7.59 -23.64 -10.29
N GLY A 233 7.03 -23.57 -11.50
CA GLY A 233 6.14 -24.60 -12.04
C GLY A 233 4.71 -24.58 -11.48
N VAL A 234 4.32 -23.53 -10.76
CA VAL A 234 2.97 -23.34 -10.22
C VAL A 234 2.06 -22.74 -11.29
N HIS A 235 1.04 -23.49 -11.69
CA HIS A 235 0.06 -23.08 -12.69
C HIS A 235 -1.29 -22.84 -12.02
N LEU A 236 -1.58 -21.59 -11.68
CA LEU A 236 -2.89 -21.18 -11.14
C LEU A 236 -3.62 -20.25 -12.11
N PRO A 237 -4.97 -20.27 -12.13
CA PRO A 237 -5.76 -19.30 -12.87
C PRO A 237 -5.46 -17.85 -12.44
N THR A 238 -5.52 -16.90 -13.39
CA THR A 238 -5.24 -15.47 -13.13
C THR A 238 -6.06 -14.88 -11.99
N GLY A 239 -7.34 -15.25 -11.86
CA GLY A 239 -8.20 -14.77 -10.78
C GLY A 239 -7.68 -15.11 -9.38
N GLN A 240 -7.01 -16.25 -9.21
CA GLN A 240 -6.43 -16.65 -7.93
C GLN A 240 -5.20 -15.79 -7.58
N TYR A 241 -4.37 -15.46 -8.57
CA TYR A 241 -3.25 -14.53 -8.36
C TYR A 241 -3.74 -13.15 -7.93
N VAL A 242 -4.81 -12.63 -8.54
CA VAL A 242 -5.36 -11.31 -8.17
C VAL A 242 -5.74 -11.28 -6.69
N ILE A 243 -6.47 -12.29 -6.20
CA ILE A 243 -6.92 -12.34 -4.80
C ILE A 243 -5.73 -12.54 -3.85
N CYS A 244 -4.84 -13.50 -4.12
CA CYS A 244 -3.68 -13.78 -3.28
C CYS A 244 -2.72 -12.58 -3.20
N VAL A 245 -2.47 -11.91 -4.32
CA VAL A 245 -1.64 -10.70 -4.37
C VAL A 245 -2.29 -9.56 -3.60
N SER A 246 -3.61 -9.36 -3.75
CA SER A 246 -4.30 -8.31 -3.02
C SER A 246 -4.33 -8.54 -1.51
N LEU A 247 -4.59 -9.77 -1.06
CA LEU A 247 -4.60 -10.11 0.36
C LEU A 247 -3.20 -10.02 0.98
N SER A 248 -2.16 -10.52 0.29
CA SER A 248 -0.78 -10.45 0.77
C SER A 248 -0.26 -9.00 0.82
N ALA A 249 -0.59 -8.17 -0.18
CA ALA A 249 -0.24 -6.76 -0.19
C ALA A 249 -0.97 -5.97 0.89
N PHE A 250 -2.25 -6.30 1.17
CA PHE A 250 -2.99 -5.71 2.28
C PHE A 250 -2.37 -6.08 3.63
N ALA A 251 -2.08 -7.37 3.86
CA ALA A 251 -1.43 -7.85 5.08
C ALA A 251 -0.05 -7.21 5.31
N SER A 252 0.71 -6.95 4.23
CA SER A 252 2.01 -6.27 4.30
C SER A 252 1.92 -4.77 4.62
N THR A 253 0.71 -4.19 4.52
CA THR A 253 0.49 -2.76 4.77
C THR A 253 0.01 -2.47 6.20
N LEU A 254 -0.39 -3.49 6.95
CA LEU A 254 -0.80 -3.41 8.37
C LEU A 254 0.39 -3.46 9.32
#